data_AF-A0AAE9MFT4-F1
#
_entry.id   AF-A0AAE9MFT4-F1
#
_cell.length_a   1.000
_cell.length_b   1.000
_cell.length_c   1.000
_cell.angle_alpha   90.00
_cell.angle_beta   90.00
_cell.angle_gamma   90.00
#
_symmetry.space_group_name_H-M   'P 1'
#
loop_
_entity.id
_entity.type
_entity.pdbx_description
1 polymer ?
#
loop_
_entity_poly.entity_id
_entity_poly.type
_entity_poly.pdbx_seq_one_letter_code
_entity_poly.pdbx_strand_id
1 'polypeptide(L)' 'MSAIKWVISGCLMLVCAMALAAEPPVKKSSNGICHPQGGTYYSRTKHYEPYDSMRACLDSGGRAPKR' A
#
# COMPACT_ATOMS: atom_id res chain seq x y z
N MET A 1 41.04 21.40 -14.52
CA MET A 1 40.20 21.38 -13.29
C MET A 1 38.70 21.21 -13.61
N SER A 2 38.33 20.42 -14.64
CA SER A 2 36.91 20.24 -15.00
C SER A 2 36.40 18.82 -14.81
N ALA A 3 37.26 17.80 -14.68
CA ALA A 3 36.83 16.40 -14.54
C ALA A 3 36.18 16.07 -13.18
N ILE A 4 36.60 16.76 -12.11
CA ILE A 4 36.09 16.54 -10.73
C ILE A 4 34.63 17.01 -10.60
N LYS A 5 34.24 18.02 -11.39
CA LYS A 5 32.89 18.60 -11.37
C LYS A 5 31.83 17.68 -11.99
N TRP A 6 32.23 16.75 -12.85
CA TRP A 6 31.35 15.74 -13.45
C TRP A 6 31.19 14.49 -12.56
N VAL A 7 32.22 14.12 -11.78
CA VAL A 7 32.18 12.97 -10.87
C VAL A 7 31.25 13.23 -9.67
N ILE A 8 31.26 14.45 -9.13
CA ILE A 8 30.42 14.82 -7.98
C ILE A 8 28.94 15.01 -8.41
N SER A 9 28.70 15.43 -9.65
CA SER A 9 27.34 15.58 -10.20
C SER A 9 26.68 14.25 -10.57
N GLY A 10 27.45 13.16 -10.74
CA GLY A 10 26.92 11.85 -11.09
C GLY A 10 26.56 10.96 -9.89
N CYS A 11 27.10 11.24 -8.71
CA CYS A 11 26.93 10.39 -7.53
C CYS A 11 25.74 10.81 -6.62
N LEU A 12 25.16 11.99 -6.83
CA LEU A 12 24.11 12.56 -5.96
C LEU A 12 22.67 12.22 -6.41
N MET A 13 22.47 11.35 -7.42
CA MET A 13 21.14 11.04 -7.96
C MET A 13 20.76 9.55 -7.88
N LEU A 14 21.44 8.76 -7.06
CA LEU A 14 21.16 7.31 -6.92
C LEU A 14 20.87 6.88 -5.48
N VAL A 15 20.18 7.71 -4.70
CA VAL A 15 19.64 7.32 -3.39
C VAL A 15 18.20 7.79 -3.29
N CYS A 16 17.35 6.94 -2.71
CA CYS A 16 15.92 7.11 -2.38
C CYS A 16 14.89 6.59 -3.40
N ALA A 17 14.59 5.29 -3.32
CA ALA A 17 13.21 4.80 -3.42
C ALA A 17 13.05 3.37 -2.87
N MET A 18 13.51 3.11 -1.64
CA MET A 18 13.01 1.94 -0.91
C MET A 18 11.71 2.36 -0.23
N ALA A 19 10.60 2.34 -0.98
CA ALA A 19 9.28 2.52 -0.40
C ALA A 19 8.95 1.29 0.44
N LEU A 20 9.03 1.41 1.76
CA LEU A 20 8.46 0.41 2.67
C LEU A 20 6.95 0.40 2.41
N ALA A 21 6.47 -0.61 1.71
CA ALA A 21 5.04 -0.81 1.50
C ALA A 21 4.40 -1.16 2.85
N ALA A 22 3.86 -0.15 3.53
CA ALA A 22 3.01 -0.35 4.70
C ALA A 22 1.75 -1.09 4.25
N GLU A 23 1.32 -2.09 5.02
CA GLU A 23 0.06 -2.78 4.71
C GLU A 23 -1.12 -1.80 4.88
N PRO A 24 -2.11 -1.84 3.96
CA PRO A 24 -3.23 -0.90 3.98
C PRO A 24 -4.17 -1.19 5.17
N PRO A 25 -4.74 -0.20 5.84
CA PRO A 25 -5.59 -0.45 7.01
C PRO A 25 -6.85 -1.26 6.69
N VAL A 26 -7.33 -1.29 5.44
CA VAL A 26 -8.44 -2.15 4.99
C VAL A 26 -8.10 -2.82 3.66
N LYS A 27 -8.46 -4.11 3.54
CA LYS A 27 -8.33 -4.92 2.33
C LYS A 27 -9.72 -5.33 1.83
N LYS A 28 -10.10 -4.94 0.61
CA LYS A 28 -11.32 -5.42 -0.05
C LYS A 28 -11.01 -6.69 -0.83
N SER A 29 -11.66 -7.80 -0.50
CA SER A 29 -11.51 -9.06 -1.25
C SER A 29 -12.19 -8.99 -2.61
N SER A 30 -11.83 -9.90 -3.52
CA SER A 30 -12.49 -10.11 -4.81
C SER A 30 -14.01 -10.29 -4.71
N ASN A 31 -14.50 -10.77 -3.57
CA ASN A 31 -15.91 -11.03 -3.31
C ASN A 31 -16.62 -9.79 -2.71
N GLY A 32 -15.97 -8.63 -2.77
CA GLY A 32 -16.46 -7.33 -2.33
C GLY A 32 -16.48 -7.11 -0.82
N ILE A 33 -15.81 -7.95 -0.02
CA ILE A 33 -15.86 -7.83 1.46
C ILE A 33 -14.67 -6.98 1.96
N CYS A 34 -14.97 -5.98 2.77
CA CYS A 34 -13.99 -5.10 3.43
C CYS A 34 -13.45 -5.76 4.71
N HIS A 35 -12.16 -6.09 4.72
CA HIS A 35 -11.47 -6.68 5.86
C HIS A 35 -10.58 -5.62 6.54
N PRO A 36 -10.87 -5.21 7.78
CA PRO A 36 -10.02 -4.26 8.49
C PRO A 36 -8.80 -4.95 9.10
N GLN A 37 -7.70 -4.21 9.23
CA GLN A 37 -6.50 -4.68 9.93
C GLN A 37 -6.86 -5.10 11.36
N GLY A 38 -6.35 -6.25 11.80
CA GLY A 38 -6.72 -6.89 13.07
C GLY A 38 -7.94 -7.83 13.01
N GLY A 39 -8.70 -7.83 11.91
CA GLY A 39 -9.79 -8.79 11.70
C GLY A 39 -9.30 -10.19 11.29
N THR A 40 -10.08 -11.23 11.60
CA THR A 40 -9.74 -12.65 11.39
C THR A 40 -9.30 -12.99 9.96
N TYR A 41 -9.87 -12.31 8.96
CA TYR A 41 -9.64 -12.60 7.54
C TYR A 41 -8.64 -11.66 6.88
N TYR A 42 -8.20 -10.59 7.54
CA TYR A 42 -7.33 -9.57 6.94
C TYR A 42 -6.01 -10.16 6.40
N SER A 43 -5.36 -11.01 7.19
CA SER A 43 -4.10 -11.66 6.80
C SER A 43 -4.28 -12.78 5.76
N ARG A 44 -5.49 -13.35 5.67
CA ARG A 44 -5.87 -14.41 4.73
C ARG A 44 -6.20 -13.88 3.35
N THR A 45 -6.71 -12.66 3.26
CA THR A 45 -7.00 -11.99 2.00
C THR A 45 -5.70 -11.55 1.32
N LYS A 46 -5.15 -12.42 0.45
CA LYS A 46 -3.91 -12.15 -0.32
C LYS A 46 -4.15 -11.37 -1.61
N HIS A 47 -5.30 -11.57 -2.23
CA HIS A 47 -5.76 -10.79 -3.38
C HIS A 47 -6.78 -9.77 -2.89
N TYR A 48 -6.37 -8.51 -2.90
CA TYR A 48 -7.19 -7.43 -2.37
C TYR A 48 -6.96 -6.12 -3.10
N GLU A 49 -7.95 -5.25 -2.99
CA GLU A 49 -7.82 -3.82 -3.27
C GLU A 49 -7.61 -3.08 -1.93
N PRO A 50 -6.54 -2.26 -1.81
CA PRO A 50 -6.21 -1.53 -0.58
C PRO A 50 -7.11 -0.31 -0.37
N TYR A 51 -7.51 -0.04 0.88
CA TYR A 51 -8.25 1.17 1.26
C TYR A 51 -7.70 1.78 2.55
N ASP A 52 -7.70 3.10 2.64
CA ASP A 52 -7.22 3.88 3.80
C ASP A 52 -8.19 3.82 4.99
N SER A 53 -9.45 3.44 4.76
CA SER A 53 -10.43 3.30 5.82
C SER A 53 -11.55 2.34 5.43
N MET A 54 -12.28 1.87 6.45
CA MET A 54 -13.48 1.05 6.23
C MET A 54 -14.52 1.81 5.41
N ARG A 55 -14.68 3.11 5.67
CA ARG A 55 -15.66 3.95 4.98
C ARG A 55 -15.34 4.07 3.49
N ALA A 56 -14.09 4.33 3.12
CA ALA A 56 -13.67 4.36 1.73
C ALA A 56 -13.92 3.01 1.01
N CYS A 57 -13.72 1.89 1.69
CA CYS A 57 -14.02 0.56 1.13
C CYS A 57 -15.52 0.31 0.94
N LEU A 58 -16.37 0.81 1.84
CA LEU A 58 -17.82 0.70 1.71
C LEU A 58 -18.36 1.61 0.60
N ASP A 59 -17.85 2.85 0.52
CA ASP A 59 -18.22 3.83 -0.50
C ASP A 59 -17.83 3.37 -1.91
N SER A 60 -16.81 2.52 -2.04
CA SER A 60 -16.45 1.85 -3.31
C SER A 60 -17.33 0.66 -3.69
N GLY A 61 -18.45 0.46 -2.99
CA GLY A 61 -19.36 -0.67 -3.18
C GLY A 61 -18.94 -1.96 -2.48
N GLY A 62 -18.00 -1.89 -1.54
CA GLY A 62 -17.68 -3.01 -0.65
C GLY A 62 -18.75 -3.21 0.42
N ARG A 63 -18.69 -4.36 1.11
CA ARG A 63 -19.58 -4.71 2.23
C ARG A 63 -18.81 -5.13 3.46
N ALA A 64 -19.40 -4.91 4.62
CA ALA A 64 -18.85 -5.39 5.88
C ALA A 64 -18.84 -6.94 5.94
N PRO A 65 -17.91 -7.54 6.71
CA PRO A 65 -17.92 -8.97 6.96
C PRO A 65 -19.22 -9.40 7.65
N LYS A 66 -19.77 -10.54 7.26
CA LYS A 66 -20.83 -11.18 8.04
C LYS A 66 -20.20 -11.73 9.32
N ARG A 67 -20.84 -11.48 10.46
CA ARG A 67 -20.44 -12.09 11.73
C ARG A 67 -20.55 -13.61 11.66
#